data_AF-A0A6A6MI08-F1
#
_entry.id   AF-A0A6A6MI08-F1
#
_cell.length_a   1.000
_cell.length_b   1.000
_cell.length_c   1.000
_cell.angle_alpha   90.00
_cell.angle_beta   90.00
_cell.angle_gamma   90.00
#
_symmetry.space_group_name_H-M   'P 1'
#
loop_
_entity.id
_entity.type
_entity.pdbx_description
1 polymer ?
#
loop_
_entity_poly.entity_id
_entity_poly.type
_entity_poly.pdbx_seq_one_letter_code
_entity_poly.pdbx_strand_id
1 'polypeptide(L)'
;MLVSVQSNHVRNLVDKLGSFSLSRLFNLEVRPEFGSDEIIEKVRVLRRLIHLHSISDTPINITFIRAPSTALLKVDVPLVFRGEDVSPGLEKG
;
A
#
# COMPACT_ATOMS: atom_id res chain seq x y z
N MET A 1 -13.17 -11.28 5.30
CA MET A 1 -12.59 -10.99 6.63
C MET A 1 -12.41 -9.49 6.73
N LEU A 2 -12.99 -8.88 7.76
CA LEU A 2 -12.81 -7.46 8.07
C LEU A 2 -11.91 -7.37 9.31
N VAL A 3 -10.95 -6.44 9.28
CA VAL A 3 -10.02 -6.20 10.39
C VAL A 3 -10.03 -4.71 10.71
N SER A 4 -10.04 -4.39 11.99
CA SER A 4 -9.91 -3.02 12.47
C SER A 4 -8.44 -2.69 12.70
N VAL A 5 -8.04 -1.49 12.30
CA VAL A 5 -6.67 -0.99 12.45
C VAL A 5 -6.73 0.39 13.11
N GLN A 6 -5.74 0.69 13.95
CA GLN A 6 -5.62 2.03 14.53
C GLN A 6 -5.30 3.07 13.45
N SER A 7 -6.00 4.20 13.46
CA SER A 7 -5.94 5.22 12.39
C SER A 7 -4.54 5.80 12.18
N ASN A 8 -3.71 5.86 13.22
CA ASN A 8 -2.31 6.29 13.15
C ASN A 8 -1.44 5.36 12.27
N HIS A 9 -1.65 4.05 12.35
CA HIS A 9 -0.93 3.08 11.52
C HIS A 9 -1.34 3.16 10.06
N VAL A 10 -2.63 3.39 9.78
CA VAL A 10 -3.14 3.59 8.42
C VAL A 10 -2.51 4.84 7.78
N ARG A 11 -2.51 5.97 8.51
CA ARG A 11 -1.92 7.23 8.02
C ARG A 11 -0.42 7.07 7.75
N ASN A 12 0.33 6.52 8.72
CA ASN A 12 1.76 6.25 8.54
C ASN A 12 2.06 5.32 7.35
N LEU A 13 1.20 4.33 7.10
CA LEU A 13 1.35 3.42 5.97
C LEU A 13 1.20 4.20 4.64
N VAL A 14 0.17 5.03 4.52
CA VAL A 14 -0.07 5.85 3.32
C VAL A 14 1.08 6.83 3.09
N ASP A 15 1.47 7.58 4.12
CA ASP A 15 2.49 8.63 4.03
C ASP A 15 3.87 8.08 3.67
N LYS A 16 4.27 6.95 4.27
CA LYS A 16 5.62 6.39 4.06
C LYS A 16 5.81 5.68 2.73
N LEU A 17 4.73 5.29 2.04
CA LEU A 17 4.85 4.37 0.92
C LEU A 17 4.82 5.04 -0.47
N GLY A 18 4.48 6.33 -0.58
CA GLY A 18 4.55 7.07 -1.84
C GLY A 18 3.82 6.39 -3.02
N SER A 19 4.20 6.71 -4.26
CA SER A 19 3.51 6.23 -5.48
C SER A 19 3.62 4.71 -5.73
N PHE A 20 4.67 4.04 -5.22
CA PHE A 20 4.94 2.60 -5.45
C PHE A 20 4.19 1.66 -4.49
N SER A 21 3.25 2.21 -3.73
CA SER A 21 2.68 1.53 -2.59
C SER A 21 1.62 0.48 -2.96
N LEU A 22 1.11 0.50 -4.20
CA LEU A 22 0.18 -0.53 -4.74
C LEU A 22 0.89 -1.79 -5.23
N SER A 23 2.18 -1.72 -5.57
CA SER A 23 2.96 -2.86 -6.07
C SER A 23 3.83 -3.54 -5.00
N ARG A 24 3.84 -3.01 -3.77
CA ARG A 24 4.57 -3.61 -2.63
C ARG A 24 3.71 -4.60 -1.86
N LEU A 25 4.37 -5.69 -1.45
CA LEU A 25 3.79 -6.71 -0.58
C LEU A 25 4.05 -6.38 0.88
N PHE A 26 3.06 -6.68 1.73
CA PHE A 26 3.08 -6.45 3.17
C PHE A 26 2.81 -7.74 3.91
N ASN A 27 3.31 -7.83 5.14
CA ASN A 27 2.89 -8.85 6.08
C ASN A 27 1.90 -8.20 7.06
N LEU A 28 0.63 -8.58 6.96
CA LEU A 28 -0.42 -8.14 7.86
C LEU A 28 -0.43 -9.08 9.07
N GLU A 29 -0.17 -8.53 10.25
CA GLU A 29 -0.30 -9.26 11.52
C GLU A 29 -1.65 -8.93 12.15
N VAL A 30 -2.44 -9.97 12.40
CA VAL A 30 -3.76 -9.88 13.02
C VAL A 30 -3.62 -10.30 14.48
N ARG A 31 -4.11 -9.44 15.36
CA ARG A 31 -4.02 -9.58 16.82
C ARG A 31 -5.44 -9.64 17.39
N PRO A 32 -5.67 -10.30 18.54
CA PRO A 32 -7.01 -10.39 19.13
C PRO A 32 -7.53 -9.03 19.56
N GLU A 33 -6.63 -8.18 20.06
CA GLU A 33 -6.93 -6.89 20.65
C GLU A 33 -5.77 -5.91 20.47
N PHE A 34 -6.05 -4.62 20.61
CA PHE A 34 -5.02 -3.59 20.49
C PHE A 34 -4.07 -3.65 21.70
N GLY A 35 -2.77 -3.76 21.45
CA GLY A 35 -1.75 -3.83 22.49
C GLY A 35 -1.39 -5.25 22.95
N SER A 36 -2.08 -6.29 22.46
CA SER A 36 -1.65 -7.67 22.69
C SER A 36 -0.42 -8.01 21.85
N ASP A 37 0.54 -8.72 22.45
CA ASP A 37 1.72 -9.23 21.76
C ASP A 37 1.45 -10.52 20.96
N GLU A 38 0.29 -11.15 21.19
CA GLU A 38 -0.10 -12.39 20.50
C GLU A 38 -0.53 -12.13 19.05
N ILE A 39 0.09 -12.87 18.13
CA ILE A 39 -0.26 -12.84 16.70
C ILE A 39 -1.10 -14.06 16.38
N ILE A 40 -2.37 -13.84 16.05
CA ILE A 40 -3.30 -14.90 15.62
C ILE A 40 -2.96 -15.36 14.21
N GLU A 41 -2.70 -14.40 13.32
CA GLU A 41 -2.48 -14.68 11.91
C GLU A 41 -1.45 -13.71 11.34
N LYS A 42 -0.56 -14.22 10.50
CA LYS A 42 0.37 -13.42 9.70
C LYS A 42 0.13 -13.72 8.23
N VAL A 43 -0.34 -12.73 7.49
CA VAL A 43 -0.78 -12.91 6.09
C VAL A 43 0.03 -12.02 5.17
N ARG A 44 0.60 -12.62 4.13
CA ARG A 44 1.21 -11.86 3.03
C ARG A 44 0.10 -11.28 2.15
N VAL A 45 0.08 -9.97 2.00
CA VAL A 45 -0.95 -9.24 1.28
C VAL A 45 -0.38 -8.22 0.32
N LEU A 46 -1.12 -7.94 -0.75
CA LEU A 46 -0.90 -6.81 -1.65
C LEU A 46 -1.99 -5.78 -1.39
N ARG A 47 -1.63 -4.50 -1.36
CA ARG A 47 -2.61 -3.42 -1.26
C ARG A 47 -3.30 -3.21 -2.61
N ARG A 48 -4.63 -3.24 -2.64
CA ARG A 48 -5.42 -3.09 -3.87
C ARG A 48 -6.03 -1.69 -4.01
N LEU A 49 -6.55 -1.14 -2.93
CA LEU A 49 -7.26 0.13 -2.96
C LEU A 49 -7.11 0.86 -1.62
N ILE A 50 -7.00 2.18 -1.68
CA ILE A 50 -7.17 3.07 -0.53
C ILE A 50 -8.38 3.94 -0.80
N HIS A 51 -9.32 3.96 0.13
CA HIS A 51 -10.43 4.89 0.11
C HIS A 51 -10.07 6.07 1.01
N LEU A 52 -9.93 7.25 0.41
CA LEU A 52 -9.68 8.51 1.10
C LEU A 52 -11.00 9.27 1.26
N HIS A 53 -11.11 10.05 2.32
CA HIS A 53 -12.18 11.02 2.49
C HIS A 53 -12.04 12.13 1.46
N SER A 54 -13.12 12.47 0.74
CA SER A 54 -13.08 13.34 -0.43
C SER A 54 -12.64 14.79 -0.17
N ILE A 55 -12.78 15.29 1.06
CA ILE A 55 -12.46 16.68 1.41
C ILE A 55 -11.12 16.78 2.14
N SER A 56 -10.80 15.81 2.99
CA SER A 56 -9.65 15.88 3.90
C SER A 56 -8.49 14.99 3.48
N ASP A 57 -8.67 14.19 2.42
CA ASP A 57 -7.74 13.15 1.96
C ASP A 57 -7.28 12.18 3.06
N THR A 58 -8.05 12.08 4.16
CA THR A 58 -7.73 11.17 5.24
C THR A 58 -8.17 9.76 4.87
N PRO A 59 -7.32 8.73 5.05
CA PRO A 59 -7.68 7.36 4.71
C PRO A 59 -8.80 6.84 5.61
N ILE A 60 -9.89 6.41 4.99
CA ILE A 60 -11.07 5.81 5.64
C ILE A 60 -10.95 4.29 5.67
N ASN A 61 -10.51 3.68 4.57
CA ASN A 61 -10.41 2.24 4.44
C ASN A 61 -9.25 1.84 3.52
N ILE A 62 -8.63 0.69 3.79
CA ILE A 62 -7.63 0.07 2.93
C ILE A 62 -8.06 -1.35 2.61
N THR A 63 -8.10 -1.67 1.32
CA THR A 63 -8.38 -3.02 0.84
C THR A 63 -7.09 -3.74 0.49
N PHE A 64 -6.93 -4.93 1.06
CA PHE A 64 -5.84 -5.85 0.78
C PHE A 64 -6.36 -7.10 0.09
N ILE A 65 -5.53 -7.66 -0.80
CA ILE A 65 -5.72 -9.01 -1.35
C ILE A 65 -4.61 -9.92 -0.83
N ARG A 66 -4.92 -11.18 -0.55
CA ARG A 66 -3.90 -12.17 -0.15
C ARG A 66 -2.95 -12.43 -1.32
N ALA A 67 -1.67 -12.54 -1.01
CA ALA A 67 -0.59 -12.71 -2.00
C ALA A 67 0.32 -13.90 -1.64
N PRO A 68 -0.22 -15.13 -1.65
CA PRO A 68 0.60 -16.32 -1.44
C PRO A 68 1.66 -16.42 -2.54
N SER A 69 2.78 -17.10 -2.24
CA SER A 69 3.95 -17.17 -3.15
C SER A 69 3.64 -17.79 -4.51
N THR A 70 2.61 -18.62 -4.61
CA THR A 70 2.21 -19.34 -5.82
C THR A 70 1.13 -18.63 -6.64
N ALA A 71 0.57 -17.52 -6.15
CA ALA A 71 -0.49 -16.81 -6.85
C ALA A 71 0.06 -15.86 -7.93
N LEU A 72 -0.60 -15.84 -9.08
CA LEU A 72 -0.42 -14.82 -10.10
C LEU A 72 -1.36 -13.65 -9.79
N LEU A 73 -0.80 -12.46 -9.59
CA LEU A 73 -1.54 -11.24 -9.28
C LEU A 73 -1.33 -10.19 -10.36
N LYS A 74 -2.42 -9.62 -10.86
CA LYS A 74 -2.35 -8.40 -11.66
C LYS A 74 -2.06 -7.22 -10.73
N VAL A 75 -0.92 -6.57 -10.95
CA VAL A 75 -0.43 -5.45 -10.15
C VAL A 75 -0.17 -4.24 -11.04
N ASP A 76 -0.48 -3.06 -10.53
CA ASP A 76 -0.17 -1.80 -11.21
C ASP A 76 1.22 -1.34 -10.76
N VAL A 77 2.16 -1.29 -11.70
CA VAL A 77 3.53 -0.83 -11.45
C VAL A 77 3.69 0.56 -12.08
N PRO A 78 3.97 1.61 -11.28
CA PRO A 78 4.10 2.94 -11.84
C PRO A 78 5.36 3.03 -12.70
N LEU A 79 5.23 3.75 -13.82
CA LEU A 79 6.35 4.10 -14.68
C LEU A 79 7.10 5.30 -14.09
N VAL A 80 8.43 5.23 -14.13
CA VAL A 80 9.30 6.32 -13.68
C VAL A 80 10.20 6.69 -14.85
N PHE A 81 9.99 7.89 -15.38
CA PHE A 81 10.90 8.47 -16.36
C PHE A 81 12.20 8.87 -15.68
N ARG A 82 13.34 8.51 -16.28
CA ARG A 82 14.68 8.85 -15.81
C ARG A 82 15.48 9.38 -16.99
N GLY A 83 16.44 10.27 -16.73
CA GLY A 83 17.29 10.84 -17.77
C GLY A 83 16.60 11.93 -18.61
N GLU A 84 15.52 12.54 -18.09
CA GLU A 84 14.92 13.72 -18.73
C GLU A 84 15.91 14.88 -18.80
N ASP A 85 16.80 14.99 -17.82
CA ASP A 85 17.88 15.96 -17.69
C ASP A 85 19.00 15.79 -18.72
N VAL A 86 19.08 14.65 -19.41
CA VAL A 86 20.10 14.35 -20.43
C VAL A 86 19.49 14.03 -21.79
N SER A 87 18.17 14.22 -21.94
CA SER A 87 17.45 13.86 -23.17
C SER A 87 17.48 15.04 -24.15
N PRO A 88 18.30 14.99 -25.21
CA PRO A 88 18.41 16.09 -26.19
C PRO A 88 17.11 16.35 -26.96
N GLY A 89 16.13 15.44 -26.89
CA GLY A 89 14.79 15.62 -27.45
C GLY A 89 13.82 16.41 -26.57
N LEU A 90 14.12 16.58 -25.26
CA LEU A 90 13.32 17.34 -24.31
C LEU A 90 13.82 18.79 -24.14
N GLU A 91 15.12 19.05 -24.34
CA GLU A 91 15.70 20.40 -24.20
C GLU A 91 15.36 21.36 -25.35
N LYS A 92 14.85 20.85 -26.49
CA LYS A 92 14.50 21.67 -27.65
C LYS A 92 13.02 22.11 -27.66
N GLY A 93 12.49 22.43 -26.49
CA GLY A 93 11.13 22.98 -26.28
C GLY A 93 11.17 24.41 -25.80
#